data_AF-A0A445N2I1-F1
#
_entry.id   AF-A0A445N2I1-F1
#
_cell.length_a   1.000
_cell.length_b   1.000
_cell.length_c   1.000
_cell.angle_alpha   90.00
_cell.angle_beta   90.00
_cell.angle_gamma   90.00
#
_symmetry.space_group_name_H-M   'P 1'
#
loop_
_entity.id
_entity.type
_entity.pdbx_description
1 polymer ?
#
loop_
_entity_poly.entity_id
_entity_poly.type
_entity_poly.pdbx_seq_one_letter_code
_entity_poly.pdbx_strand_id
1 'polypeptide(L)' 'MRITVYDVLEYLASGMDYQEILADFPYLTQEDILACLKYAAERERYTVAIAA' A
#
# COMPACT_ATOMS: atom_id res chain seq x y z
N MET A 1 -0.36 17.03 1.10
CA MET A 1 0.35 16.06 0.22
C MET A 1 -0.59 14.90 -0.07
N ARG A 2 -0.45 14.23 -1.22
CA ARG A 2 -1.17 12.99 -1.52
C ARG A 2 -0.13 11.94 -1.88
N ILE A 3 -0.23 10.77 -1.27
CA ILE A 3 0.51 9.56 -1.60
C ILE A 3 -0.50 8.55 -2.17
N THR A 4 -0.08 7.75 -3.15
CA THR A 4 -0.92 6.72 -3.74
C THR A 4 -0.72 5.38 -3.05
N VAL A 5 -1.66 4.46 -3.24
CA VAL A 5 -1.52 3.07 -2.77
C VAL A 5 -0.25 2.43 -3.34
N TYR A 6 0.11 2.73 -4.58
CA TYR A 6 1.32 2.21 -5.21
C TYR A 6 2.60 2.67 -4.52
N ASP A 7 2.68 3.95 -4.16
CA ASP A 7 3.86 4.48 -3.47
C ASP A 7 4.06 3.77 -2.11
N VAL A 8 2.97 3.54 -1.36
CA VAL A 8 3.01 2.79 -0.09
C VAL A 8 3.55 1.37 -0.31
N LEU A 9 3.14 0.70 -1.38
CA LEU A 9 3.64 -0.63 -1.73
C LEU A 9 5.11 -0.60 -2.17
N GLU A 10 5.55 0.42 -2.90
CA GLU A 10 6.95 0.58 -3.29
C GLU A 10 7.87 0.80 -2.08
N TYR A 11 7.46 1.61 -1.11
CA TYR A 11 8.21 1.79 0.13
C TYR A 11 8.34 0.47 0.90
N LEU A 12 7.24 -0.27 1.07
CA LEU A 12 7.28 -1.59 1.69
C LEU A 12 8.17 -2.58 0.91
N ALA A 13 8.11 -2.55 -0.42
CA ALA A 13 8.96 -3.40 -1.27
C ALA A 13 10.45 -3.04 -1.21
N SER A 14 10.77 -1.78 -0.90
CA SER A 14 12.15 -1.32 -0.66
C SER A 14 12.74 -1.77 0.68
N GLY A 15 11.93 -2.39 1.55
CA GLY A 15 12.33 -2.89 2.85
C GLY A 15 12.04 -1.95 4.02
N MET A 16 11.34 -0.84 3.77
CA MET A 16 10.90 0.09 4.79
C MET A 16 9.83 -0.55 5.68
N ASP A 17 9.90 -0.32 6.99
CA ASP A 17 8.89 -0.82 7.92
C ASP A 17 7.69 0.13 8.06
N TYR A 18 6.63 -0.34 8.73
CA TYR A 18 5.43 0.47 8.94
C TYR A 18 5.68 1.73 9.76
N GLN A 19 6.60 1.70 10.73
CA GLN A 19 6.88 2.85 11.60
C GLN A 19 7.62 3.95 10.83
N GLU A 20 8.56 3.57 9.98
CA GLU A 20 9.28 4.48 9.09
C GLU A 20 8.31 5.19 8.14
N ILE A 21 7.39 4.45 7.51
CA ILE A 21 6.35 5.03 6.65
C ILE A 21 5.45 6.00 7.43
N LEU A 22 5.05 5.65 8.65
CA LEU A 22 4.20 6.52 9.48
C LEU A 22 4.94 7.77 10.00
N ALA A 23 6.26 7.68 10.19
CA ALA A 23 7.08 8.82 10.56
C ALA A 23 7.21 9.82 9.40
N ASP A 24 7.39 9.34 8.17
CA ASP A 24 7.49 10.17 6.97
C ASP A 24 6.12 10.71 6.53
N PHE A 25 5.05 9.97 6.81
CA PHE A 25 3.68 10.33 6.47
C PHE A 25 2.77 10.34 7.71
N PRO A 26 2.88 11.37 8.59
CA PRO A 26 2.15 11.42 9.86
C PRO A 26 0.63 11.58 9.73
N TYR A 27 0.14 11.75 8.50
CA TYR A 27 -1.29 11.76 8.17
C TYR A 27 -1.83 10.37 7.80
N LEU A 28 -0.96 9.37 7.65
CA LEU A 28 -1.35 7.97 7.52
C LEU A 28 -1.50 7.35 8.91
N THR A 29 -2.40 6.39 8.99
CA THR A 29 -2.51 5.48 10.12
C THR A 29 -2.10 4.08 9.70
N GLN A 30 -1.83 3.21 10.68
CA GLN A 30 -1.56 1.81 10.38
C GLN A 30 -2.75 1.14 9.66
N GLU A 31 -3.98 1.56 9.96
CA GLU A 31 -5.19 1.08 9.28
C GLU A 31 -5.21 1.47 7.80
N ASP A 32 -4.71 2.66 7.44
CA ASP A 32 -4.62 3.10 6.04
C ASP A 32 -3.63 2.23 5.26
N ILE A 33 -2.50 1.86 5.87
CA ILE A 33 -1.52 0.97 5.23
C ILE A 33 -2.11 -0.43 5.02
N LEU A 34 -2.83 -0.95 6.01
CA LEU A 34 -3.53 -2.23 5.89
C LEU A 34 -4.64 -2.18 4.83
N ALA A 35 -5.37 -1.06 4.73
CA ALA A 35 -6.36 -0.85 3.69
C ALA A 35 -5.72 -0.81 2.28
N CYS A 36 -4.53 -0.21 2.16
CA CYS A 36 -3.73 -0.22 0.92
C CYS A 36 -3.35 -1.65 0.51
N LEU A 37 -2.84 -2.45 1.46
CA LEU A 37 -2.50 -3.86 1.22
C LEU A 37 -3.72 -4.70 0.84
N LYS A 38 -4.85 -4.50 1.53
CA LYS A 38 -6.11 -5.16 1.21
C LYS A 38 -6.59 -4.80 -0.20
N TYR A 39 -6.57 -3.51 -0.53
CA TYR A 39 -6.94 -3.02 -1.86
C TYR A 39 -6.06 -3.64 -2.95
N ALA A 40 -4.75 -3.71 -2.72
CA ALA A 40 -3.81 -4.34 -3.65
C ALA A 40 -4.12 -5.83 -3.85
N ALA A 41 -4.32 -6.58 -2.77
CA ALA A 41 -4.66 -8.01 -2.81
C ALA A 41 -6.01 -8.27 -3.51
N GLU A 42 -7.01 -7.42 -3.28
CA GLU A 42 -8.31 -7.50 -3.95
C GLU A 42 -8.19 -7.16 -5.44
N ARG A 43 -7.42 -6.12 -5.79
CA ARG A 43 -7.23 -5.71 -7.19
C ARG A 43 -6.52 -6.78 -8.02
N GLU A 44 -5.52 -7.47 -7.45
CA GLU A 44 -4.88 -8.60 -8.14
C GLU A 44 -5.86 -9.74 -8.43
N ARG A 45 -6.79 -10.03 -7.50
CA ARG A 45 -7.84 -11.05 -7.72
C ARG A 45 -8.73 -10.75 -8.93
N TYR A 46 -8.98 -9.49 -9.24
CA TYR A 46 -9.72 -9.09 -10.45
C TYR A 46 -8.84 -9.00 -11.71
N THR A 47 -7.54 -8.73 -11.56
CA THR A 47 -6.61 -8.57 -12.69
C THR A 47 -6.22 -9.92 -13.31
N VAL A 48 -6.11 -10.98 -12.51
CA VAL A 48 -5.89 -12.35 -13.03
C VAL A 48 -7.07 -12.84 -13.89
N ALA A 49 -8.29 -12.34 -13.66
CA ALA A 49 -9.48 -12.74 -14.40
C ALA A 49 -9.58 -12.16 -15.83
N ILE A 50 -8.75 -11.16 -16.18
CA ILE A 50 -8.78 -10.49 -17.50
C ILE A 50 -7.64 -10.95 -18.43
N ALA A 51 -6.75 -11.82 -17.93
CA ALA A 51 -5.61 -12.37 -18.67
C ALA A 51 -5.74 -13.89 -18.87
N ALA A 52 -6.96 -14.38 -19.13
CA ALA A 52 -7.25 -15.78 -19.44
C ALA A 52 -7.85 -15.91 -20.85
#